data_AF-A0A943XRK9-F1
#
_entry.id   AF-A0A943XRK9-F1
#
_cell.length_a   1.000
_cell.length_b   1.000
_cell.length_c   1.000
_cell.angle_alpha   90.00
_cell.angle_beta   90.00
_cell.angle_gamma   90.00
#
_symmetry.space_group_name_H-M   'P 1'
#
loop_
_entity.id
_entity.type
_entity.pdbx_description
1 polymer ?
#
loop_
_entity_poly.entity_id
_entity_poly.type
_entity_poly.pdbx_seq_one_letter_code
_entity_poly.pdbx_strand_id
1 'polypeptide(L)'
;IPSKVFNCSLFAVPAITLIAHLHFLNYAAALDIRRSGSAALDLCYIAAGRTALFFELVLEPWDYAAASIIISEAGGACTQMDGSPITLDRHCSILAGNPAARADFFEMEQ
;
A
#
# COMPACT_ATOMS: atom_id res chain seq x y z
N ILE A 1 -8.43 -40.25 -21.48
CA ILE A 1 -7.92 -39.73 -20.19
C ILE A 1 -6.44 -40.04 -20.15
N PRO A 2 -5.58 -39.05 -20.43
CA PRO A 2 -4.61 -38.68 -19.41
C PRO A 2 -4.51 -37.17 -19.20
N SER A 3 -4.16 -36.85 -17.97
CA SER A 3 -3.95 -35.56 -17.34
C SER A 3 -2.95 -34.66 -18.08
N LYS A 4 -3.42 -33.49 -18.51
CA LYS A 4 -2.56 -32.31 -18.70
C LYS A 4 -2.17 -31.80 -17.31
N VAL A 5 -0.98 -32.18 -16.86
CA VAL A 5 -0.30 -31.47 -15.77
C VAL A 5 -0.02 -30.07 -16.30
N PHE A 6 -0.77 -29.09 -15.78
CA PHE A 6 -0.53 -27.68 -16.06
C PHE A 6 0.86 -27.34 -15.50
N ASN A 7 1.81 -27.08 -16.40
CA ASN A 7 3.15 -26.68 -16.03
C ASN A 7 3.11 -25.25 -15.45
N CYS A 8 2.95 -25.16 -14.14
CA CYS A 8 2.88 -23.92 -13.36
C CYS A 8 4.29 -23.47 -12.96
N SER A 9 5.13 -23.15 -13.94
CA SER A 9 6.52 -22.71 -13.66
C SER A 9 6.99 -21.51 -14.48
N LEU A 10 6.07 -20.75 -15.11
CA LEU A 10 6.44 -19.60 -15.95
C LEU A 10 5.64 -18.30 -15.73
N PHE A 11 4.90 -18.15 -14.63
CA PHE A 11 4.34 -16.84 -14.24
C PHE A 11 4.81 -16.43 -12.84
N ALA A 12 5.75 -15.47 -12.83
CA ALA A 12 6.01 -14.47 -11.80
C ALA A 12 6.17 -14.93 -10.33
N VAL A 13 7.34 -15.50 -10.01
CA VAL A 13 7.82 -15.66 -8.62
C VAL A 13 8.24 -14.33 -7.92
N PRO A 14 8.66 -13.22 -8.57
CA PRO A 14 9.21 -12.07 -7.83
C PRO A 14 8.16 -11.25 -7.06
N ALA A 15 6.91 -11.18 -7.52
CA ALA A 15 5.88 -10.36 -6.86
C ALA A 15 5.44 -10.94 -5.50
N ILE A 16 5.34 -12.27 -5.38
CA ILE A 16 4.97 -12.94 -4.12
C ILE A 16 6.10 -12.84 -3.10
N THR A 17 7.36 -12.93 -3.53
CA THR A 17 8.51 -12.74 -2.65
C THR A 17 8.63 -11.29 -2.17
N LEU A 18 8.35 -10.30 -3.04
CA LEU A 18 8.33 -8.89 -2.66
C LEU A 18 7.22 -8.59 -1.63
N ILE A 19 6.01 -9.12 -1.83
CA ILE A 19 4.92 -9.02 -0.85
C ILE A 19 5.31 -9.65 0.49
N ALA A 20 5.95 -10.82 0.47
CA ALA A 20 6.39 -11.50 1.68
C ALA A 20 7.52 -10.74 2.39
N HIS A 21 8.43 -10.12 1.64
CA HIS A 21 9.54 -9.32 2.18
C HIS A 21 9.05 -8.00 2.77
N LEU A 22 8.18 -7.28 2.05
CA LEU A 22 7.51 -6.06 2.53
C LEU A 22 6.65 -6.35 3.76
N HIS A 23 5.92 -7.47 3.79
CA HIS A 23 5.23 -7.89 5.00
C HIS A 23 6.22 -8.14 6.13
N PHE A 24 7.26 -8.95 5.92
CA PHE A 24 8.19 -9.33 6.99
C PHE A 24 8.93 -8.13 7.60
N LEU A 25 9.38 -7.17 6.78
CA LEU A 25 10.04 -5.96 7.26
C LEU A 25 9.07 -5.02 7.99
N ASN A 26 7.86 -4.79 7.46
CA ASN A 26 6.85 -3.99 8.16
C ASN A 26 6.41 -4.65 9.47
N TYR A 27 6.31 -5.99 9.53
CA TYR A 27 5.96 -6.72 10.76
C TYR A 27 6.99 -6.54 11.88
N ALA A 28 8.26 -6.27 11.55
CA ALA A 28 9.32 -6.07 12.53
C ALA A 28 9.40 -4.63 13.05
N ALA A 29 9.01 -3.65 12.24
CA ALA A 29 9.11 -2.22 12.58
C ALA A 29 7.78 -1.57 13.02
N ALA A 30 6.64 -2.13 12.64
CA ALA A 30 5.33 -1.64 13.04
C ALA A 30 4.94 -2.16 14.43
N LEU A 31 4.29 -1.31 15.24
CA LEU A 31 3.71 -1.75 16.53
C LEU A 31 2.51 -2.68 16.33
N ASP A 32 1.67 -2.41 15.32
CA ASP A 32 0.44 -3.14 15.03
C ASP A 32 0.12 -3.04 13.53
N ILE A 33 -0.40 -4.11 12.94
CA ILE A 33 -0.78 -4.17 11.52
C ILE A 33 -2.26 -4.54 11.44
N ARG A 34 -3.03 -3.73 10.71
CA ARG A 34 -4.48 -3.90 10.56
C ARG A 34 -4.85 -4.04 9.10
N ARG A 35 -5.85 -4.87 8.83
CA ARG A 35 -6.54 -4.98 7.55
C ARG A 35 -8.03 -4.84 7.80
N SER A 36 -8.59 -3.65 7.59
CA SER A 36 -10.00 -3.38 7.87
C SER A 36 -10.93 -3.79 6.73
N GLY A 37 -10.39 -4.07 5.54
CA GLY A 37 -11.15 -4.44 4.34
C GLY A 37 -11.74 -3.26 3.58
N SER A 38 -11.46 -2.02 3.99
CA SER A 38 -11.86 -0.80 3.27
C SER A 38 -10.73 0.22 3.25
N ALA A 39 -10.09 0.37 2.08
CA ALA A 39 -9.01 1.33 1.89
C ALA A 39 -9.44 2.77 2.16
N ALA A 40 -10.64 3.16 1.74
CA ALA A 40 -11.18 4.50 1.98
C ALA A 40 -11.29 4.82 3.48
N LEU A 41 -11.69 3.86 4.31
CA LEU A 41 -11.76 4.04 5.77
C LEU A 41 -10.36 4.08 6.41
N ASP A 42 -9.45 3.23 5.96
CA ASP A 42 -8.07 3.22 6.47
C ASP A 42 -7.35 4.54 6.16
N LEU A 43 -7.54 5.08 4.96
CA LEU A 43 -7.03 6.40 4.58
C LEU A 43 -7.64 7.52 5.44
N CYS A 44 -8.93 7.44 5.78
CA CYS A 44 -9.55 8.36 6.74
C CYS A 44 -8.95 8.22 8.15
N TYR A 45 -8.53 7.03 8.56
CA TYR A 45 -7.84 6.84 9.83
C TYR A 45 -6.43 7.42 9.86
N ILE A 46 -5.73 7.44 8.72
CA ILE A 46 -4.47 8.20 8.56
C ILE A 46 -4.74 9.69 8.78
N ALA A 47 -5.75 10.24 8.09
CA ALA A 47 -6.10 11.65 8.23
C ALA A 47 -6.54 12.01 9.67
N ALA A 48 -7.19 11.08 10.37
CA ALA A 48 -7.56 11.24 11.77
C ALA A 48 -6.41 10.99 12.77
N GLY A 49 -5.20 10.64 12.30
CA GLY A 49 -4.03 10.36 13.13
C GLY A 49 -4.13 9.09 13.97
N ARG A 50 -5.05 8.17 13.64
CA ARG A 50 -5.22 6.88 14.34
C ARG A 50 -4.26 5.82 13.84
N THR A 51 -3.90 5.91 12.56
CA THR A 51 -2.94 5.03 11.91
C THR A 51 -1.80 5.90 11.38
N ALA A 52 -0.58 5.37 11.37
CA ALA A 52 0.59 6.12 10.92
C ALA A 52 0.89 5.95 9.43
N LEU A 53 0.70 4.74 8.92
CA LEU A 53 0.99 4.35 7.54
C LEU A 53 -0.10 3.41 6.99
N PHE A 54 -0.44 3.60 5.73
CA PHE A 54 -1.32 2.75 4.94
C PHE A 54 -0.64 2.49 3.60
N PHE A 55 -0.62 1.24 3.16
CA PHE A 55 -0.14 0.88 1.85
C PHE A 55 -1.00 -0.23 1.24
N GLU A 56 -1.19 -0.18 -0.07
CA GLU A 56 -1.85 -1.23 -0.84
C GLU A 56 -1.31 -1.23 -2.27
N LEU A 57 -1.16 -2.41 -2.86
CA LEU A 57 -0.45 -2.57 -4.13
C LEU A 57 -1.28 -2.14 -5.33
N VAL A 58 -2.60 -2.38 -5.27
CA VAL A 58 -3.52 -2.12 -6.36
C VAL A 58 -4.83 -1.63 -5.75
N LEU A 59 -5.14 -0.36 -6.00
CA LEU A 59 -6.40 0.27 -5.65
C LEU A 59 -7.02 0.92 -6.87
N GLU A 60 -8.35 0.96 -6.91
CA GLU A 60 -9.08 1.65 -7.96
C GLU A 60 -9.20 3.14 -7.62
N PRO A 61 -9.24 4.05 -8.63
CA PRO A 61 -9.23 5.50 -8.41
C PRO A 61 -10.27 6.01 -7.43
N TRP A 62 -11.46 5.41 -7.43
CA TRP A 62 -12.56 5.81 -6.54
C TRP A 62 -12.30 5.51 -5.06
N ASP A 63 -11.38 4.60 -4.73
CA ASP A 63 -11.08 4.23 -3.34
C ASP A 63 -10.17 5.25 -2.64
N TYR A 64 -9.30 5.95 -3.38
CA TYR A 64 -8.35 6.91 -2.81
C TYR A 64 -8.51 8.35 -3.30
N ALA A 65 -9.26 8.61 -4.39
CA ALA A 65 -9.41 9.97 -4.93
C ALA A 65 -9.87 10.97 -3.86
N ALA A 66 -11.00 10.70 -3.19
CA ALA A 66 -11.52 11.58 -2.14
C ALA A 66 -10.58 11.63 -0.92
N ALA A 67 -10.05 10.48 -0.52
CA ALA A 67 -9.19 10.37 0.64
C ALA A 67 -7.84 11.09 0.46
N SER A 68 -7.33 11.18 -0.76
CA SER A 68 -6.08 11.89 -1.07
C SER A 68 -6.16 13.37 -0.69
N ILE A 69 -7.31 14.01 -0.93
CA ILE A 69 -7.56 15.40 -0.56
C ILE A 69 -7.64 15.53 0.96
N ILE A 70 -8.42 14.65 1.61
CA ILE A 70 -8.60 14.64 3.06
C ILE A 70 -7.25 14.49 3.79
N ILE A 71 -6.40 13.58 3.33
CA ILE A 71 -5.06 13.36 3.90
C ILE A 71 -4.16 14.58 3.68
N SER A 72 -4.20 15.18 2.48
CA SER A 72 -3.43 16.39 2.17
C SER A 72 -3.79 17.54 3.10
N GLU A 73 -5.08 17.77 3.35
CA GLU A 73 -5.55 18.81 4.28
C GLU A 73 -5.22 18.50 5.75
N ALA A 74 -5.12 17.21 6.10
CA ALA A 74 -4.66 16.77 7.42
C ALA A 74 -3.14 16.89 7.61
N GLY A 75 -2.39 17.33 6.60
CA GLY A 75 -0.92 17.44 6.65
C GLY A 75 -0.18 16.12 6.41
N GLY A 76 -0.88 15.10 5.90
CA GLY A 76 -0.27 13.87 5.41
C GLY A 76 0.01 13.94 3.91
N ALA A 77 0.59 12.88 3.36
CA ALA A 77 0.82 12.75 1.94
C ALA A 77 0.35 11.39 1.42
N CYS A 78 -0.19 11.39 0.20
CA CYS A 78 -0.63 10.21 -0.53
C CYS A 78 0.13 10.15 -1.86
N THR A 79 0.88 9.07 -2.08
CA THR A 79 1.67 8.83 -3.30
C THR A 79 1.54 7.37 -3.70
N GLN A 80 2.10 7.00 -4.83
CA GLN A 80 2.39 5.60 -5.12
C GLN A 80 3.56 5.11 -4.25
N MET A 81 3.76 3.80 -4.16
CA MET A 81 4.85 3.21 -3.36
C MET A 81 6.24 3.59 -3.88
N ASP A 82 6.38 3.85 -5.18
CA ASP A 82 7.62 4.35 -5.80
C ASP A 82 7.86 5.86 -5.58
N GLY A 83 6.99 6.52 -4.80
CA GLY A 83 7.03 7.95 -4.56
C GLY A 83 6.45 8.82 -5.68
N SER A 84 5.99 8.23 -6.78
CA SER A 84 5.34 8.98 -7.87
C SER A 84 3.95 9.50 -7.45
N PRO A 85 3.44 10.56 -8.09
CA PRO A 85 2.11 11.08 -7.77
C PRO A 85 1.02 10.05 -8.09
N ILE A 86 -0.08 10.11 -7.33
CA ILE A 86 -1.25 9.25 -7.59
C ILE A 86 -1.86 9.55 -8.96
N THR A 87 -2.42 8.53 -9.58
CA THR A 87 -3.12 8.62 -10.86
C THR A 87 -4.61 8.53 -10.63
N LEU A 88 -5.45 9.26 -11.36
CA LEU A 88 -6.92 9.19 -11.17
C LEU A 88 -7.63 8.49 -12.34
N ASP A 89 -6.89 8.18 -13.39
CA ASP A 89 -7.34 7.56 -14.64
C ASP A 89 -7.22 6.03 -14.64
N ARG A 90 -6.41 5.46 -13.74
CA ARG A 90 -6.09 4.03 -13.69
C ARG A 90 -5.81 3.57 -12.27
N HIS A 91 -5.90 2.27 -12.04
CA HIS A 91 -5.47 1.68 -10.77
C HIS A 91 -3.97 1.94 -10.55
N CYS A 92 -3.59 2.18 -9.30
CA CYS A 92 -2.20 2.35 -8.91
C CYS A 92 -1.97 1.81 -7.50
N SER A 93 -0.70 1.70 -7.13
CA SER A 93 -0.33 1.48 -5.73
C SER A 93 -0.56 2.75 -4.92
N ILE A 94 -0.85 2.60 -3.64
CA ILE A 94 -1.06 3.73 -2.73
C ILE A 94 -0.18 3.51 -1.51
N LEU A 95 0.52 4.57 -1.13
CA LEU A 95 1.24 4.76 0.12
C LEU A 95 0.75 6.08 0.71
N ALA A 96 0.11 6.01 1.86
CA ALA A 96 -0.40 7.17 2.58
C ALA A 96 0.07 7.15 4.03
N GLY A 97 0.43 8.30 4.57
CA GLY A 97 0.90 8.37 5.94
C GLY A 97 1.29 9.77 6.36
N ASN A 98 1.64 9.89 7.64
CA ASN A 98 2.30 11.09 8.14
C ASN A 98 3.74 11.19 7.57
N PRO A 99 4.37 12.37 7.61
CA PRO A 99 5.72 12.54 7.06
C PRO A 99 6.78 11.63 7.68
N ALA A 100 6.69 11.35 8.99
CA ALA A 100 7.66 10.52 9.70
C ALA A 100 7.58 9.05 9.28
N ALA A 101 6.39 8.43 9.33
CA ALA A 101 6.20 7.03 8.97
C ALA A 101 6.46 6.76 7.49
N ARG A 102 6.21 7.75 6.62
CA ARG A 102 6.59 7.66 5.22
C ARG A 102 8.11 7.70 5.03
N ALA A 103 8.83 8.53 5.79
CA ALA A 103 10.29 8.55 5.76
C ALA A 103 10.85 7.19 6.20
N ASP A 104 10.35 6.65 7.32
CA ASP A 104 10.73 5.33 7.81
C ASP A 104 10.49 4.23 6.76
N PHE A 105 9.36 4.28 6.04
CA PHE A 105 9.07 3.34 4.96
C PHE A 105 10.10 3.38 3.83
N PHE A 106 10.46 4.58 3.36
CA PHE A 106 11.46 4.73 2.30
C PHE A 106 12.88 4.38 2.75
N GLU A 107 13.21 4.55 4.03
CA GLU A 107 14.48 4.10 4.60
C GLU A 107 14.57 2.57 4.65
N MET A 108 13.46 1.86 4.88
CA MET A 108 13.44 0.39 4.90
C MET A 108 13.54 -0.26 3.52
N GLU A 109 13.17 0.45 2.45
CA GLU A 109 13.35 -0.04 1.07
C GLU A 109 14.78 0.13 0.53
N GLN A 110 15.65 0.90 1.21
CA GLN A 110 17.05 1.13 0.83
C GLN A 110 18.00 0.09 1.43
#